data_AF-A0A8H6C4J5-F1
#
_entry.id   AF-A0A8H6C4J5-F1
#
_cell.length_a   1.000
_cell.length_b   1.000
_cell.length_c   1.000
_cell.angle_alpha   90.00
_cell.angle_beta   90.00
_cell.angle_gamma   90.00
#
_symmetry.space_group_name_H-M   'P 1'
#
loop_
_entity.id
_entity.type
_entity.pdbx_description
1 polymer ?
#
loop_
_entity_poly.entity_id
_entity_poly.type
_entity_poly.pdbx_seq_one_letter_code
_entity_poly.pdbx_strand_id
1 'polypeptide(L)'
;MNGIEFANDQLLSKICAPSITEDLGTQITKNLVLIAMKWEKESYEWDEKFANDQLLSKICGIIKSEHVHSIVSKKSCIKLTAMFIQFTNETRIIKISEMIISALYNYTDPTYATPDDELTNLSLEALELVQEKIGTTEYTKLYSNVKVNVNIKRQERKAKRAQMAVSAPEIAAKRKLKKHERVREKRKHEKDINGYYKPKKKRMM
;
A
#
# COMPACT_ATOMS: atom_id res chain seq x y z
N MET A 1 -2.98 26.20 -5.88
CA MET A 1 -1.91 25.21 -5.64
C MET A 1 -0.64 25.95 -5.30
N ASN A 2 -0.24 25.95 -4.03
CA ASN A 2 1.00 26.56 -3.59
C ASN A 2 2.20 25.81 -4.20
N GLY A 3 3.31 26.51 -4.51
CA GLY A 3 4.48 25.87 -5.15
C GLY A 3 5.06 24.67 -4.37
N ILE A 4 4.83 24.63 -3.06
CA ILE A 4 5.22 23.54 -2.17
C ILE A 4 4.37 22.26 -2.43
N GLU A 5 3.07 22.42 -2.69
CA GLU A 5 2.18 21.29 -3.00
C GLU A 5 2.60 20.62 -4.32
N PHE A 6 2.90 21.43 -5.33
CA PHE A 6 3.36 20.94 -6.63
C PHE A 6 4.70 20.20 -6.54
N ALA A 7 5.64 20.73 -5.74
CA ALA A 7 6.92 20.07 -5.50
C ALA A 7 6.74 18.69 -4.83
N ASN A 8 5.83 18.57 -3.87
CA ASN A 8 5.52 17.29 -3.22
C ASN A 8 4.86 16.29 -4.15
N ASP A 9 3.90 16.73 -4.95
CA ASP A 9 3.24 15.85 -5.93
C ASP A 9 4.24 15.38 -7.00
N GLN A 10 5.22 16.21 -7.38
CA GLN A 10 6.33 15.77 -8.21
C GLN A 10 7.22 14.73 -7.51
N LEU A 11 7.56 14.90 -6.24
CA LEU A 11 8.37 13.93 -5.49
C LEU A 11 7.63 12.57 -5.34
N LEU A 12 6.33 12.60 -5.07
CA LEU A 12 5.49 11.40 -5.01
C LEU A 12 5.40 10.71 -6.38
N SER A 13 5.21 11.49 -7.45
CA SER A 13 5.22 10.97 -8.82
C SER A 13 6.56 10.33 -9.17
N LYS A 14 7.67 10.96 -8.76
CA LYS A 14 9.02 10.41 -8.92
C LYS A 14 9.22 9.12 -8.13
N ILE A 15 8.64 8.97 -6.93
CA ILE A 15 8.63 7.69 -6.18
C ILE A 15 7.77 6.63 -6.88
N CYS A 16 6.74 7.01 -7.61
CA CYS A 16 5.86 6.07 -8.30
C CYS A 16 6.35 5.68 -9.70
N ALA A 17 7.48 6.24 -10.15
CA ALA A 17 8.05 5.91 -11.45
C ALA A 17 8.41 4.41 -11.54
N PRO A 18 8.18 3.76 -12.70
CA PRO A 18 8.32 2.31 -12.85
C PRO A 18 9.77 1.79 -12.74
N SER A 19 10.77 2.65 -12.94
CA SER A 19 12.19 2.30 -12.99
C SER A 19 13.03 3.14 -12.02
N ILE A 20 12.76 3.00 -10.72
CA ILE A 20 13.47 3.74 -9.66
C ILE A 20 14.62 2.91 -9.11
N THR A 21 15.77 3.57 -8.95
CA THR A 21 16.91 3.03 -8.21
C THR A 21 16.68 3.15 -6.70
N GLU A 22 17.19 2.19 -5.92
CA GLU A 22 17.02 2.20 -4.47
C GLU A 22 17.60 3.47 -3.82
N ASP A 23 18.77 3.93 -4.28
CA ASP A 23 19.41 5.16 -3.79
C ASP A 23 18.50 6.37 -3.95
N LEU A 24 17.92 6.55 -5.14
CA LEU A 24 16.99 7.64 -5.40
C LEU A 24 15.74 7.52 -4.53
N GLY A 25 15.22 6.31 -4.36
CA GLY A 25 14.10 6.03 -3.45
C GLY A 25 14.40 6.45 -2.01
N THR A 26 15.59 6.14 -1.49
CA THR A 26 16.01 6.56 -0.14
C THR A 26 16.15 8.07 -0.02
N GLN A 27 16.72 8.74 -1.03
CA GLN A 27 16.91 10.18 -1.02
C GLN A 27 15.56 10.91 -1.03
N ILE A 28 14.62 10.49 -1.88
CA ILE A 28 13.28 11.10 -1.91
C ILE A 28 12.56 10.84 -0.58
N THR A 29 12.69 9.66 0.00
CA THR A 29 12.10 9.33 1.31
C THR A 29 12.62 10.28 2.40
N LYS A 30 13.95 10.50 2.46
CA LYS A 30 14.56 11.45 3.40
C LYS A 30 14.05 12.87 3.19
N ASN A 31 13.99 13.33 1.94
CA ASN A 31 13.51 14.67 1.61
C ASN A 31 12.04 14.88 2.04
N LEU A 32 11.18 13.91 1.75
CA LEU A 32 9.76 13.97 2.14
C LEU A 32 9.58 13.96 3.66
N VAL A 33 10.39 13.19 4.38
CA VAL A 33 10.36 13.17 5.85
C VAL A 33 10.79 14.51 6.43
N LEU A 34 11.83 15.14 5.88
CA LEU A 34 12.24 16.48 6.31
C LEU A 34 11.15 17.52 6.09
N ILE A 35 10.46 17.47 4.94
CA ILE A 35 9.32 18.33 4.65
C ILE A 35 8.18 18.08 5.64
N ALA A 36 7.85 16.82 5.89
CA ALA A 36 6.78 16.43 6.81
C ALA A 36 7.06 16.83 8.27
N MET A 37 8.31 16.70 8.71
CA MET A 37 8.76 17.16 10.02
C MET A 37 8.64 18.69 10.15
N LYS A 38 8.95 19.44 9.08
CA LYS A 38 8.76 20.89 9.05
C LYS A 38 7.28 21.26 9.15
N TRP A 39 6.43 20.58 8.36
CA TRP A 39 4.97 20.78 8.42
C TRP A 39 4.36 20.43 9.77
N GLU A 40 4.89 19.41 10.45
CA GLU A 40 4.46 19.06 11.80
C GLU A 40 4.77 20.18 12.80
N LYS A 41 5.96 20.77 12.71
CA LYS A 41 6.37 21.89 13.57
C LYS A 41 5.57 23.17 13.31
N GLU A 42 5.33 23.46 12.04
CA GLU A 42 4.59 24.67 11.61
C GLU A 42 3.07 24.48 11.69
N SER A 43 2.59 23.27 12.05
CA SER A 43 1.16 22.90 12.01
C SER A 43 0.50 23.31 10.70
N TYR A 44 1.18 23.05 9.58
CA TYR A 44 0.77 23.54 8.27
C TYR A 44 -0.52 22.83 7.79
N GLU A 45 -1.54 23.62 7.51
CA GLU A 45 -2.82 23.16 6.98
C GLU A 45 -2.91 23.39 5.46
N TRP A 46 -3.39 22.37 4.76
CA TRP A 46 -3.68 22.37 3.34
C TRP A 46 -5.14 22.01 3.10
N ASP A 47 -5.91 22.94 2.51
CA ASP A 47 -7.34 22.78 2.24
C ASP A 47 -8.11 22.34 3.50
N GLU A 48 -7.94 23.11 4.59
CA GLU A 48 -8.57 22.90 5.91
C GLU A 48 -8.25 21.54 6.57
N LYS A 49 -7.24 20.83 6.06
CA LYS A 49 -6.77 19.55 6.59
C LYS A 49 -5.28 19.61 6.84
N PHE A 50 -4.77 18.83 7.78
CA PHE A 50 -3.33 18.72 7.97
C PHE A 50 -2.65 18.21 6.69
N ALA A 51 -1.62 18.93 6.22
CA ALA A 51 -0.90 18.53 5.01
C ALA A 51 -0.27 17.14 5.13
N ASN A 52 0.18 16.78 6.35
CA ASN A 52 0.69 15.45 6.66
C ASN A 52 -0.35 14.35 6.45
N ASP A 53 -1.61 14.60 6.80
CA ASP A 53 -2.69 13.61 6.67
C ASP A 53 -3.05 13.39 5.19
N GLN A 54 -3.05 14.46 4.40
CA GLN A 54 -3.24 14.40 2.94
C GLN A 54 -2.11 13.64 2.25
N LEU A 55 -0.86 13.95 2.60
CA LEU A 55 0.32 13.27 2.09
C LEU A 55 0.26 11.78 2.42
N LEU A 56 -0.06 11.45 3.67
CA LEU A 56 -0.17 10.06 4.11
C LEU A 56 -1.31 9.31 3.43
N SER A 57 -2.45 9.97 3.16
CA SER A 57 -3.55 9.39 2.39
C SER A 57 -3.12 9.02 0.97
N LYS A 58 -2.39 9.92 0.29
CA LYS A 58 -1.83 9.65 -1.04
C LYS A 58 -0.87 8.46 -1.01
N ILE A 59 0.01 8.40 -0.02
CA ILE A 59 0.99 7.31 0.14
C ILE A 59 0.31 5.98 0.45
N CYS A 60 -0.69 5.96 1.33
CA CYS A 60 -1.52 4.78 1.58
C CYS A 60 -2.26 4.32 0.32
N GLY A 61 -2.68 5.26 -0.54
CA GLY A 61 -3.25 4.97 -1.86
C GLY A 61 -2.26 4.29 -2.79
N ILE A 62 -1.02 4.77 -2.84
CA ILE A 62 0.08 4.19 -3.64
C ILE A 62 0.39 2.76 -3.17
N ILE A 63 0.49 2.54 -1.86
CA ILE A 63 0.71 1.22 -1.25
C ILE A 63 -0.39 0.22 -1.65
N LYS A 64 -1.65 0.66 -1.67
CA LYS A 64 -2.81 -0.16 -2.06
C LYS A 64 -2.90 -0.38 -3.57
N SER A 65 -2.20 0.41 -4.38
CA SER A 65 -2.33 0.35 -5.83
C SER A 65 -1.67 -0.91 -6.43
N GLU A 66 -2.40 -1.57 -7.34
CA GLU A 66 -1.88 -2.72 -8.10
C GLU A 66 -1.04 -2.28 -9.32
N HIS A 67 -1.18 -1.03 -9.74
CA HIS A 67 -0.53 -0.46 -10.94
C HIS A 67 0.95 -0.11 -10.72
N VAL A 68 1.35 0.15 -9.47
CA VAL A 68 2.76 0.38 -9.13
C VAL A 68 3.44 -0.98 -9.02
N HIS A 69 4.22 -1.32 -10.06
CA HIS A 69 4.93 -2.59 -10.17
C HIS A 69 6.34 -2.56 -9.56
N SER A 70 6.88 -1.37 -9.33
CA SER A 70 8.18 -1.20 -8.67
C SER A 70 8.08 -1.59 -7.20
N ILE A 71 8.80 -2.64 -6.83
CA ILE A 71 8.95 -3.07 -5.43
C ILE A 71 9.64 -1.97 -4.62
N VAL A 72 10.64 -1.31 -5.21
CA VAL A 72 11.40 -0.22 -4.58
C VAL A 72 10.47 0.92 -4.15
N SER A 73 9.53 1.32 -5.02
CA SER A 73 8.54 2.35 -4.72
C SER A 73 7.70 1.99 -3.50
N LYS A 74 7.21 0.75 -3.44
CA LYS A 74 6.41 0.27 -2.30
C LYS A 74 7.22 0.20 -1.01
N LYS A 75 8.47 -0.29 -1.08
CA LYS A 75 9.40 -0.29 0.06
C LYS A 75 9.61 1.14 0.59
N SER A 76 9.90 2.10 -0.29
CA SER A 76 10.06 3.52 0.07
C SER A 76 8.81 4.11 0.70
N CYS A 77 7.63 3.83 0.15
CA CYS A 77 6.37 4.28 0.74
C CYS A 77 6.12 3.70 2.14
N ILE A 78 6.37 2.40 2.35
CA ILE A 78 6.20 1.77 3.66
C ILE A 78 7.19 2.36 4.68
N LYS A 79 8.47 2.49 4.30
CA LYS A 79 9.49 3.14 5.14
C LYS A 79 9.11 4.58 5.50
N LEU A 80 8.58 5.33 4.54
CA LEU A 80 8.07 6.67 4.78
C LEU A 80 6.91 6.63 5.79
N THR A 81 5.92 5.73 5.62
CA THR A 81 4.83 5.61 6.60
C THR A 81 5.34 5.28 8.02
N ALA A 82 6.35 4.41 8.16
CA ALA A 82 7.00 4.10 9.43
C ALA A 82 7.63 5.34 10.07
N MET A 83 8.35 6.15 9.28
CA MET A 83 8.94 7.40 9.77
C MET A 83 7.87 8.41 10.20
N PHE A 84 6.74 8.51 9.48
CA PHE A 84 5.61 9.36 9.87
C PHE A 84 5.01 8.96 11.21
N ILE A 85 4.86 7.66 11.48
CA ILE A 85 4.34 7.17 12.76
C ILE A 85 5.22 7.63 13.93
N GLN A 86 6.54 7.68 13.74
CA GLN A 86 7.48 8.02 14.81
C GLN A 86 7.34 9.47 15.29
N PHE A 87 7.24 10.43 14.38
CA PHE A 87 7.19 11.86 14.72
C PHE A 87 5.76 12.45 14.84
N THR A 88 4.71 11.67 14.58
CA THR A 88 3.32 12.12 14.73
C THR A 88 2.88 12.07 16.20
N ASN A 89 2.09 13.06 16.62
CA ASN A 89 1.50 13.15 17.96
C ASN A 89 0.49 12.01 18.25
N GLU A 90 0.43 11.57 19.52
CA GLU A 90 -0.40 10.45 20.00
C GLU A 90 -1.91 10.62 19.73
N THR A 91 -2.43 11.83 19.86
CA THR A 91 -3.85 12.11 19.61
C THR A 91 -4.20 12.04 18.12
N ARG A 92 -3.26 12.40 17.24
CA ARG A 92 -3.47 12.40 15.79
C ARG A 92 -3.29 11.00 15.20
N ILE A 93 -2.31 10.24 15.69
CA ILE A 93 -2.01 8.91 15.17
C ILE A 93 -3.23 7.98 15.29
N ILE A 94 -4.05 8.09 16.34
CA ILE A 94 -5.27 7.27 16.50
C ILE A 94 -6.22 7.45 15.29
N LYS A 95 -6.45 8.70 14.86
CA LYS A 95 -7.35 9.01 13.71
C LYS A 95 -6.80 8.46 12.40
N ILE A 96 -5.49 8.43 12.27
CA ILE A 96 -4.77 8.04 11.05
C ILE A 96 -4.51 6.52 11.02
N SER A 97 -4.47 5.87 12.17
CA SER A 97 -4.07 4.46 12.34
C SER A 97 -4.94 3.53 11.51
N GLU A 98 -6.25 3.76 11.44
CA GLU A 98 -7.15 2.95 10.61
C GLU A 98 -6.74 2.98 9.12
N MET A 99 -6.33 4.15 8.63
CA MET A 99 -5.89 4.34 7.24
C MET A 99 -4.58 3.60 6.94
N ILE A 100 -3.60 3.70 7.86
CA ILE A 100 -2.30 3.01 7.78
C ILE A 100 -2.51 1.49 7.82
N ILE A 101 -3.23 1.00 8.84
CA ILE A 101 -3.50 -0.42 9.01
C ILE A 101 -4.21 -0.97 7.76
N SER A 102 -5.20 -0.25 7.22
CA SER A 102 -5.86 -0.62 5.97
C SER A 102 -4.92 -0.71 4.77
N ALA A 103 -3.86 0.10 4.70
CA ALA A 103 -2.88 0.05 3.61
C ALA A 103 -1.96 -1.17 3.71
N LEU A 104 -1.50 -1.46 4.92
CA LEU A 104 -0.54 -2.54 5.19
C LEU A 104 -1.19 -3.92 5.28
N TYR A 105 -2.48 -3.99 5.66
CA TYR A 105 -3.21 -5.25 5.82
C TYR A 105 -3.16 -6.16 4.58
N ASN A 106 -3.11 -5.60 3.37
CA ASN A 106 -3.03 -6.42 2.15
C ASN A 106 -1.73 -7.23 2.03
N TYR A 107 -0.65 -6.78 2.68
CA TYR A 107 0.65 -7.46 2.70
C TYR A 107 0.79 -8.42 3.88
N THR A 108 0.10 -8.14 4.99
CA THR A 108 0.21 -8.91 6.23
C THR A 108 -0.90 -9.94 6.44
N ASP A 109 -1.96 -9.92 5.62
CA ASP A 109 -3.03 -10.91 5.69
C ASP A 109 -2.47 -12.33 5.48
N PRO A 110 -2.60 -13.25 6.45
CA PRO A 110 -2.03 -14.60 6.37
C PRO A 110 -2.45 -15.39 5.11
N THR A 111 -3.61 -15.08 4.56
CA THR A 111 -4.14 -15.75 3.35
C THR A 111 -3.40 -15.33 2.07
N TYR A 112 -2.82 -14.13 2.07
CA TYR A 112 -2.26 -13.48 0.89
C TYR A 112 -0.79 -13.11 1.02
N ALA A 113 -0.30 -13.00 2.25
CA ALA A 113 1.08 -12.72 2.58
C ALA A 113 1.99 -13.80 1.96
N THR A 114 3.08 -13.34 1.37
CA THR A 114 4.18 -14.20 0.95
C THR A 114 5.17 -14.29 2.11
N PRO A 115 5.40 -15.49 2.68
CA PRO A 115 6.43 -15.68 3.70
C PRO A 115 7.79 -15.21 3.19
N ASP A 116 8.55 -14.56 4.07
CA ASP A 116 9.89 -14.02 3.83
C ASP A 116 10.01 -12.99 2.69
N ASP A 117 8.88 -12.37 2.30
CA ASP A 117 8.90 -11.23 1.39
C ASP A 117 9.25 -9.94 2.16
N GLU A 118 10.22 -9.19 1.66
CA GLU A 118 10.69 -7.95 2.29
C GLU A 118 9.56 -6.93 2.53
N LEU A 119 8.56 -6.89 1.63
CA LEU A 119 7.39 -6.00 1.78
C LEU A 119 6.52 -6.42 2.97
N THR A 120 6.39 -7.72 3.22
CA THR A 120 5.64 -8.26 4.36
C THR A 120 6.34 -7.85 5.66
N ASN A 121 7.65 -8.05 5.74
CA ASN A 121 8.44 -7.72 6.94
C ASN A 121 8.39 -6.23 7.25
N LEU A 122 8.64 -5.36 6.27
CA LEU A 122 8.52 -3.91 6.44
C LEU A 122 7.11 -3.48 6.86
N SER A 123 6.09 -4.17 6.37
CA SER A 123 4.70 -3.88 6.75
C SER A 123 4.39 -4.30 8.18
N LEU A 124 4.95 -5.43 8.65
CA LEU A 124 4.81 -5.88 10.03
C LEU A 124 5.53 -4.93 11.00
N GLU A 125 6.77 -4.56 10.70
CA GLU A 125 7.54 -3.56 11.47
C GLU A 125 6.77 -2.23 11.59
N ALA A 126 6.19 -1.76 10.47
CA ALA A 126 5.40 -0.53 10.49
C ALA A 126 4.10 -0.66 11.31
N LEU A 127 3.46 -1.84 11.34
CA LEU A 127 2.29 -2.09 12.18
C LEU A 127 2.66 -2.21 13.67
N GLU A 128 3.82 -2.77 14.00
CA GLU A 128 4.35 -2.81 15.36
C GLU A 128 4.57 -1.38 15.90
N LEU A 129 5.13 -0.47 15.08
CA LEU A 129 5.25 0.94 15.45
C LEU A 129 3.90 1.61 15.72
N VAL A 130 2.84 1.25 14.97
CA VAL A 130 1.49 1.75 15.26
C VAL A 130 1.01 1.21 16.60
N GLN A 131 1.17 -0.09 16.84
CA GLN A 131 0.74 -0.76 18.07
C GLN A 131 1.44 -0.18 19.32
N GLU A 132 2.74 0.09 19.24
CA GLU A 132 3.51 0.73 20.30
C GLU A 132 3.01 2.14 20.61
N LYS A 133 2.65 2.92 19.58
CA LYS A 133 2.21 4.32 19.72
C LYS A 133 0.78 4.47 20.27
N ILE A 134 -0.16 3.62 19.87
CA ILE A 134 -1.58 3.74 20.28
C ILE A 134 -1.98 2.79 21.41
N GLY A 135 -1.11 1.85 21.75
CA GLY A 135 -1.38 0.79 22.71
C GLY A 135 -2.12 -0.40 22.08
N THR A 136 -1.97 -1.56 22.74
CA THR A 136 -2.46 -2.86 22.25
C THR A 136 -3.98 -2.92 22.12
N THR A 137 -4.71 -2.34 23.07
CA THR A 137 -6.18 -2.39 23.11
C THR A 137 -6.81 -1.68 21.93
N GLU A 138 -6.44 -0.42 21.69
CA GLU A 138 -6.95 0.38 20.56
C GLU A 138 -6.49 -0.21 19.22
N TYR A 139 -5.23 -0.64 19.13
CA TYR A 139 -4.73 -1.32 17.94
C TYR A 139 -5.54 -2.55 17.56
N THR A 140 -5.82 -3.43 18.52
CA THR A 140 -6.57 -4.67 18.27
C THR A 140 -7.98 -4.38 17.77
N LYS A 141 -8.63 -3.35 18.32
CA LYS A 141 -9.95 -2.89 17.89
C LYS A 141 -9.91 -2.38 16.44
N LEU A 142 -8.98 -1.48 16.12
CA LEU A 142 -8.83 -0.94 14.76
C LEU A 142 -8.47 -2.04 13.74
N TYR A 143 -7.53 -2.92 14.09
CA TYR A 143 -7.11 -4.02 13.24
C TYR A 143 -8.27 -4.98 12.92
N SER A 144 -9.08 -5.30 13.92
CA SER A 144 -10.26 -6.15 13.76
C SER A 144 -11.30 -5.51 12.84
N ASN A 145 -11.56 -4.20 13.01
CA ASN A 145 -12.47 -3.45 12.13
C ASN A 145 -11.96 -3.44 10.68
N VAL A 146 -10.68 -3.18 10.46
CA VAL A 146 -10.07 -3.22 9.12
C VAL A 146 -10.20 -4.61 8.50
N LYS A 147 -9.92 -5.67 9.25
CA LYS A 147 -10.07 -7.07 8.79
C LYS A 147 -11.50 -7.36 8.32
N VAL A 148 -12.51 -6.96 9.11
CA VAL A 148 -13.93 -7.12 8.75
C VAL A 148 -14.25 -6.34 7.47
N ASN A 149 -13.86 -5.06 7.41
CA ASN A 149 -14.10 -4.18 6.25
C ASN A 149 -13.47 -4.72 4.96
N VAL A 150 -12.25 -5.24 5.05
CA VAL A 150 -11.56 -5.85 3.90
C VAL A 150 -12.27 -7.11 3.44
N ASN A 151 -12.72 -7.95 4.37
CA ASN A 151 -13.45 -9.18 4.04
C ASN A 151 -14.81 -8.91 3.40
N ILE A 152 -15.57 -7.93 3.89
CA ILE A 152 -16.83 -7.49 3.28
C ILE A 152 -16.58 -7.05 1.83
N LYS A 153 -15.61 -6.14 1.60
CA LYS A 153 -15.27 -5.69 0.24
C LYS A 153 -14.83 -6.83 -0.69
N ARG A 154 -14.17 -7.86 -0.16
CA ARG A 154 -13.78 -9.05 -0.95
C ARG A 154 -15.00 -9.89 -1.32
N GLN A 155 -15.94 -10.09 -0.38
CA GLN A 155 -17.19 -10.80 -0.61
C GLN A 155 -18.06 -10.08 -1.63
N GLU A 156 -18.22 -8.76 -1.52
CA GLU A 156 -18.95 -7.93 -2.49
C GLU A 156 -18.36 -8.05 -3.90
N ARG A 157 -17.03 -7.99 -4.04
CA ARG A 157 -16.37 -8.19 -5.34
C ARG A 157 -16.59 -9.60 -5.88
N LYS A 158 -16.66 -10.63 -5.03
CA LYS A 158 -16.95 -12.01 -5.43
C LYS A 158 -18.40 -12.14 -5.91
N ALA A 159 -19.35 -11.60 -5.15
CA ALA A 159 -20.77 -11.57 -5.51
C ALA A 159 -21.00 -10.83 -6.82
N LYS A 160 -20.45 -9.61 -6.98
CA LYS A 160 -20.55 -8.83 -8.22
C LYS A 160 -19.99 -9.56 -9.44
N ARG A 161 -18.90 -10.33 -9.28
CA ARG A 161 -18.34 -11.15 -10.36
C ARG A 161 -19.23 -12.36 -10.70
N ALA A 162 -19.83 -13.00 -9.69
CA ALA A 162 -20.75 -14.11 -9.89
C ALA A 162 -22.03 -13.63 -10.62
N GLN A 163 -22.61 -12.52 -10.16
CA GLN A 163 -23.76 -11.90 -10.80
C GLN A 163 -23.44 -11.49 -12.25
N MET A 164 -22.28 -10.86 -12.49
CA MET A 164 -21.83 -10.48 -13.84
C MET A 164 -21.71 -11.67 -14.79
N ALA A 165 -21.34 -12.85 -14.29
CA ALA A 165 -21.26 -14.05 -15.14
C ALA A 165 -22.64 -14.48 -15.66
N VAL A 166 -23.71 -14.17 -14.93
CA VAL A 166 -25.10 -14.45 -15.31
C VAL A 166 -25.69 -13.29 -16.11
N SER A 167 -25.54 -12.05 -15.62
CA SER A 167 -26.20 -10.87 -16.22
C SER A 167 -25.49 -10.32 -17.45
N ALA A 168 -24.17 -10.51 -17.57
CA ALA A 168 -23.35 -9.97 -18.67
C ALA A 168 -22.22 -10.95 -19.07
N PRO A 169 -22.56 -12.09 -19.69
CA PRO A 169 -21.62 -13.17 -19.97
C PRO A 169 -20.46 -12.75 -20.90
N GLU A 170 -20.71 -11.87 -21.87
CA GLU A 170 -19.66 -11.36 -22.77
C GLU A 170 -18.58 -10.56 -22.04
N ILE A 171 -18.98 -9.71 -21.07
CA ILE A 171 -18.06 -8.91 -20.27
C ILE A 171 -17.24 -9.84 -19.36
N ALA A 172 -17.89 -10.85 -18.78
CA ALA A 172 -17.22 -11.86 -17.97
C ALA A 172 -16.18 -12.65 -18.81
N ALA A 173 -16.53 -13.04 -20.04
CA ALA A 173 -15.63 -13.72 -20.97
C ALA A 173 -14.43 -12.84 -21.36
N LYS A 174 -14.65 -11.58 -21.75
CA LYS A 174 -13.57 -10.61 -22.06
C LYS A 174 -12.62 -10.43 -20.87
N ARG A 175 -13.15 -10.34 -19.65
CA ARG A 175 -12.34 -10.23 -18.43
C ARG A 175 -11.51 -11.49 -18.19
N LYS A 176 -12.07 -12.68 -18.46
CA LYS A 176 -11.37 -13.96 -18.35
C LYS A 176 -10.20 -14.03 -19.34
N LEU A 177 -10.41 -13.62 -20.59
CA LEU A 177 -9.35 -13.54 -21.61
C LEU A 177 -8.21 -12.61 -21.18
N LYS A 178 -8.51 -11.38 -20.76
CA LYS A 178 -7.50 -10.42 -20.25
C LYS A 178 -6.72 -10.93 -19.04
N LYS A 179 -7.35 -11.77 -18.20
CA LYS A 179 -6.65 -12.42 -17.06
C LYS A 179 -5.69 -13.48 -17.56
N HIS A 180 -6.10 -14.33 -18.51
CA HIS A 180 -5.25 -15.37 -19.07
C HIS A 180 -4.05 -14.77 -19.82
N GLU A 181 -4.26 -13.70 -20.58
CA GLU A 181 -3.20 -12.95 -21.25
C GLU A 181 -2.15 -12.42 -20.26
N ARG A 182 -2.57 -11.70 -19.20
CA ARG A 182 -1.64 -11.22 -18.16
C ARG A 182 -0.86 -12.33 -17.47
N VAL A 183 -1.50 -13.47 -17.20
CA VAL A 183 -0.82 -14.63 -16.62
C VAL A 183 0.18 -15.22 -17.59
N ARG A 184 -0.12 -15.24 -18.89
CA ARG A 184 0.79 -15.71 -19.94
C ARG A 184 2.02 -14.82 -20.05
N GLU A 185 1.83 -13.50 -20.07
CA GLU A 185 2.94 -12.54 -20.09
C GLU A 185 3.81 -12.65 -18.84
N LYS A 186 3.22 -12.71 -17.64
CA LYS A 186 3.98 -12.85 -16.40
C LYS A 186 4.86 -14.12 -16.39
N ARG A 187 4.33 -15.25 -16.89
CA ARG A 187 5.10 -16.49 -17.01
C ARG A 187 6.30 -16.36 -17.94
N LYS A 188 6.24 -15.57 -19.01
CA LYS A 188 7.38 -15.35 -19.92
C LYS A 188 8.62 -14.82 -19.19
N HIS A 189 8.40 -14.01 -18.15
CA HIS A 189 9.45 -13.34 -17.38
C HIS A 189 9.87 -14.10 -16.11
N GLU A 190 9.09 -15.08 -15.65
CA GLU A 190 9.41 -15.93 -14.49
C GLU A 190 9.94 -17.29 -14.95
N LYS A 191 11.16 -17.31 -15.53
CA LYS A 191 11.89 -18.55 -15.81
C LYS A 191 12.73 -18.96 -14.60
N ASP A 192 12.75 -20.24 -14.30
CA ASP A 192 13.69 -20.86 -13.37
C ASP A 192 15.14 -20.75 -13.88
N ILE A 193 16.10 -21.02 -13.00
CA ILE A 193 17.54 -21.02 -13.28
C ILE A 193 17.86 -21.94 -14.49
N ASN A 194 17.05 -22.99 -14.68
CA ASN A 194 17.12 -23.95 -15.77
C ASN A 194 16.37 -23.52 -17.06
N GLY A 195 15.81 -22.30 -17.11
CA GLY A 195 15.08 -21.76 -18.27
C GLY A 195 13.61 -22.21 -18.40
N TYR A 196 13.12 -23.07 -17.51
CA TYR A 196 11.73 -23.55 -17.49
C TYR A 196 10.77 -22.59 -16.79
N TYR A 197 9.49 -22.64 -17.13
CA TYR A 197 8.48 -21.81 -16.49
C TYR A 197 8.16 -22.27 -15.07
N LYS A 198 8.25 -21.37 -14.09
CA LYS A 198 7.84 -21.68 -12.71
C LYS A 198 6.38 -22.14 -12.67
N PRO A 199 6.06 -23.29 -12.05
CA PRO A 199 4.67 -23.68 -11.83
C PRO A 199 4.00 -22.64 -10.94
N LYS A 200 2.71 -22.37 -11.19
CA LYS A 200 1.94 -21.40 -10.40
C LYS A 200 1.92 -21.88 -8.94
N LYS A 201 2.54 -21.12 -8.02
CA LYS A 201 2.40 -21.37 -6.57
C LYS A 201 0.90 -21.47 -6.24
N LYS A 202 0.44 -22.66 -5.83
CA LYS A 202 -0.91 -22.83 -5.28
C LYS A 202 -0.91 -22.13 -3.94
N ARG A 203 -1.78 -21.12 -3.76
CA ARG A 203 -2.05 -20.57 -2.43
C ARG A 203 -2.74 -21.68 -1.64
N MET A 204 -2.22 -22.03 -0.47
CA MET A 204 -2.94 -22.92 0.45
C MET A 204 -4.27 -22.23 0.79
N MET A 205 -5.35 -23.00 0.69
CA MET A 205 -6.71 -22.56 1.02
C MET A 205 -6.93 -22.70 2.52
#